data_AF-A0A3N5W5S4-F1
#
_entry.id   AF-A0A3N5W5S4-F1
#
_cell.length_a   1.000
_cell.length_b   1.000
_cell.length_c   1.000
_cell.angle_alpha   90.00
_cell.angle_beta   90.00
_cell.angle_gamma   90.00
#
_symmetry.space_group_name_H-M   'P 1'
#
loop_
_entity.id
_entity.type
_entity.pdbx_description
1 polymer ?
#
loop_
_entity_poly.entity_id
_entity_poly.type
_entity_poly.pdbx_seq_one_letter_code
_entity_poly.pdbx_strand_id
1 'polypeptide(L)' 'MKQKRHAGPMPAISTADAITRAGSISALARLLGISRVAVHKWGETPPPARMWQLMQIRPEWFASEAKP' A
#
# COMPACT_ATOMS: atom_id res chain seq x y z
N MET A 1 9.22 -10.01 20.80
CA MET A 1 9.87 -9.39 19.61
C MET A 1 9.35 -10.11 18.36
N LYS A 2 8.50 -9.49 17.54
CA LYS A 2 7.97 -10.13 16.32
C LYS A 2 8.83 -9.75 15.12
N GLN A 3 9.25 -10.77 14.39
CA GLN A 3 10.25 -10.78 13.32
C GLN A 3 10.04 -9.69 12.25
N LYS A 4 11.11 -8.91 12.03
CA LYS A 4 11.32 -8.18 10.78
C LYS A 4 11.68 -9.21 9.70
N ARG A 5 10.81 -9.39 8.70
CA ARG A 5 11.17 -10.05 7.45
C ARG A 5 11.45 -8.97 6.43
N HIS A 6 12.74 -8.72 6.18
CA HIS A 6 13.18 -7.93 5.04
C HIS A 6 12.94 -8.76 3.77
N ALA A 7 11.83 -8.48 3.08
CA ALA A 7 11.75 -8.73 1.64
C ALA A 7 12.62 -7.66 0.95
N GLY A 8 13.27 -8.00 -0.17
CA GLY A 8 14.13 -7.07 -0.93
C GLY A 8 13.45 -5.76 -1.34
N PRO A 9 14.16 -4.79 -1.95
CA PRO A 9 13.70 -3.42 -2.11
C PRO A 9 12.60 -3.33 -3.18
N MET A 10 11.39 -3.76 -2.86
CA MET A 10 10.19 -3.28 -3.53
C MET A 10 10.01 -1.83 -3.07
N PRO A 11 9.67 -0.89 -3.97
CA PRO A 11 9.26 0.45 -3.54
C PRO A 11 8.03 0.26 -2.65
N ALA A 12 8.24 0.37 -1.34
CA ALA A 12 7.22 0.09 -0.35
C ALA A 12 6.66 1.42 0.14
N ILE A 13 5.36 1.63 -0.08
CA ILE A 13 4.61 2.69 0.60
C ILE A 13 4.00 2.13 1.89
N SER A 14 3.86 2.96 2.93
CA SER A 14 3.18 2.53 4.14
C SER A 14 1.66 2.39 3.92
N THR A 15 0.95 1.74 4.83
CA THR A 15 -0.52 1.69 4.81
C THR A 15 -1.10 3.10 4.90
N ALA A 16 -0.48 3.98 5.70
CA ALA A 16 -0.89 5.37 5.82
C ALA A 16 -0.72 6.13 4.50
N ASP A 17 0.41 5.95 3.82
CA ASP A 17 0.66 6.58 2.51
C ASP A 17 -0.33 6.09 1.46
N ALA A 18 -0.62 4.79 1.41
CA ALA A 18 -1.63 4.23 0.51
C ALA A 18 -3.01 4.84 0.77
N ILE A 19 -3.38 5.05 2.04
CA ILE A 19 -4.65 5.70 2.42
C ILE A 19 -4.67 7.16 1.97
N THR A 20 -3.58 7.90 2.20
CA THR A 20 -3.43 9.31 1.82
C THR A 20 -3.49 9.48 0.31
N ARG A 21 -2.75 8.67 -0.45
CA ARG A 21 -2.74 8.70 -1.93
C ARG A 21 -4.09 8.29 -2.52
N ALA A 22 -4.83 7.39 -1.85
CA ALA A 22 -6.21 7.07 -2.22
C ALA A 22 -7.22 8.16 -1.83
N GLY A 23 -6.83 9.11 -0.97
CA GLY A 23 -7.68 10.17 -0.40
C GLY A 23 -8.47 9.76 0.84
N SER A 24 -8.74 8.47 1.06
CA SER A 24 -9.32 7.96 2.30
C SER A 24 -9.22 6.44 2.39
N ILE A 25 -9.44 5.88 3.58
CA ILE A 25 -9.52 4.43 3.78
C ILE A 25 -10.67 3.80 2.99
N SER A 26 -11.79 4.51 2.86
CA SER A 26 -12.95 4.09 2.08
C SER A 26 -12.61 4.02 0.59
N ALA A 27 -11.86 5.00 0.08
CA ALA A 27 -11.41 5.02 -1.31
C ALA A 27 -10.39 3.91 -1.59
N LEU A 28 -9.43 3.69 -0.69
CA LEU A 28 -8.48 2.59 -0.81
C LEU A 28 -9.16 1.22 -0.81
N ALA A 29 -10.13 1.02 0.09
CA ALA A 29 -10.91 -0.22 0.16
C ALA A 29 -11.72 -0.46 -1.12
N ARG A 30 -12.36 0.57 -1.67
CA ARG A 30 -13.08 0.51 -2.95
C ARG A 30 -12.15 0.19 -4.11
N LEU A 31 -10.99 0.86 -4.17
CA LEU A 31 -9.97 0.65 -5.20
C LEU A 31 -9.52 -0.82 -5.29
N LEU A 32 -9.40 -1.48 -4.13
CA LEU A 32 -8.91 -2.86 -4.02
C LEU A 32 -10.02 -3.92 -3.97
N GLY A 33 -11.28 -3.51 -4.00
CA GLY A 33 -12.44 -4.41 -3.91
C GLY A 33 -12.54 -5.14 -2.57
N ILE A 34 -12.20 -4.49 -1.47
CA ILE A 34 -12.20 -5.07 -0.11
C ILE A 34 -12.96 -4.21 0.89
N SER A 35 -13.13 -4.72 2.11
CA SER A 35 -13.74 -3.97 3.21
C SER A 35 -12.73 -3.01 3.88
N ARG A 36 -13.25 -1.91 4.45
CA ARG A 36 -12.46 -0.98 5.30
C ARG A 36 -11.81 -1.68 6.49
N VAL A 37 -12.50 -2.66 7.06
CA VAL A 37 -12.00 -3.48 8.18
C VAL A 37 -10.76 -4.29 7.75
N ALA A 38 -10.72 -4.79 6.51
CA ALA A 38 -9.54 -5.49 6.01
C ALA A 38 -8.33 -4.56 5.94
N VAL A 39 -8.52 -3.31 5.48
CA VAL A 39 -7.46 -2.30 5.43
C VAL A 39 -6.93 -1.95 6.83
N HIS A 40 -7.82 -1.79 7.82
CA HIS A 40 -7.41 -1.52 9.21
C HIS A 40 -6.53 -2.63 9.81
N LYS A 41 -6.65 -3.87 9.35
CA LYS A 41 -5.89 -5.01 9.87
C LYS A 41 -4.46 -5.11 9.31
N TRP A 42 -4.07 -4.30 8.34
CA TRP A 42 -2.74 -4.41 7.71
C TRP A 42 -1.59 -3.97 8.60
N GLY A 43 -1.84 -3.08 9.56
CA GLY A 43 -0.76 -2.48 10.36
C GLY A 43 0.06 -1.49 9.53
N GLU A 44 1.37 -1.44 9.76
CA GLU A 44 2.26 -0.43 9.20
C GLU A 44 2.38 -0.51 7.67
N THR A 45 2.38 -1.72 7.11
CA THR A 45 2.55 -1.95 5.67
C THR A 45 1.45 -2.84 5.09
N PRO A 46 1.02 -2.58 3.83
CA PRO A 46 0.10 -3.49 3.15
C PRO A 46 0.70 -4.89 3.01
N PRO A 47 -0.10 -5.96 3.10
CA PRO A 47 0.34 -7.31 2.78
C PRO A 47 0.97 -7.37 1.38
N PRO A 48 1.99 -8.21 1.13
CA PRO A 48 2.70 -8.23 -0.15
C PRO A 48 1.79 -8.34 -1.37
N ALA A 49 0.76 -9.20 -1.32
CA ALA A 49 -0.21 -9.34 -2.41
C ALA A 49 -0.98 -8.04 -2.71
N ARG A 50 -1.28 -7.23 -1.69
CA ARG A 50 -1.94 -5.93 -1.84
C ARG A 50 -0.97 -4.88 -2.35
N MET A 51 0.30 -4.95 -1.97
CA MET A 51 1.33 -4.11 -2.56
C MET A 51 1.43 -4.34 -4.07
N TRP A 52 1.52 -5.60 -4.51
CA TRP A 52 1.52 -5.96 -5.93
C TRP A 52 0.29 -5.45 -6.66
N GLN A 53 -0.90 -5.64 -6.08
CA GLN A 53 -2.14 -5.13 -6.67
C GLN A 53 -2.14 -3.60 -6.79
N LEU A 54 -1.65 -2.89 -5.78
CA LEU A 54 -1.52 -1.43 -5.81
C LEU A 54 -0.56 -0.98 -6.91
N MET A 55 0.56 -1.66 -7.11
CA MET A 55 1.50 -1.35 -8.20
C MET A 55 0.87 -1.52 -9.59
N GLN A 56 -0.04 -2.49 -9.76
CA GLN A 56 -0.75 -2.71 -11.02
C GLN A 56 -1.83 -1.65 -11.27
N ILE A 57 -2.58 -1.26 -10.23
CA ILE A 57 -3.70 -0.32 -10.36
C ILE A 57 -3.21 1.13 -10.37
N ARG A 58 -2.17 1.43 -9.58
CA ARG A 58 -1.63 2.77 -9.33
C ARG A 58 -0.11 2.79 -9.44
N PRO A 59 0.48 2.47 -10.61
CA PRO A 59 1.93 2.49 -10.79
C PRO A 59 2.54 3.87 -10.48
N GLU A 60 1.79 4.96 -10.68
CA GLU A 60 2.21 6.33 -10.37
C GLU A 60 2.45 6.58 -8.88
N TRP A 61 1.93 5.73 -7.98
CA TRP A 61 2.24 5.83 -6.55
C TRP A 61 3.65 5.33 -6.20
N PHE A 62 4.25 4.56 -7.09
CA PHE A 62 5.52 3.85 -6.90
C PHE A 62 6.62 4.33 -7.86
N ALA A 63 6.26 5.12 -8.88
CA ALA A 63 7.23 5.85 -9.67
C ALA A 63 7.94 6.84 -8.74
N SER A 64 9.20 6.54 -8.40
CA SER A 64 10.08 7.45 -7.67
C SER A 64 10.04 8.82 -8.35
N GLU A 65 10.00 9.89 -7.54
CA GLU A 65 10.34 11.24 -7.98
C GLU A 65 11.72 11.23 -8.65
N ALA A 66 11.78 10.96 -9.95
CA ALA A 66 12.81 11.53 -10.79
C ALA A 66 12.43 13.00 -10.92
N LYS A 67 12.68 13.77 -9.86
CA LYS A 67 12.76 15.22 -9.98
C LYS A 67 13.98 15.48 -10.88
N PRO A 68 13.81 16.08 -12.08
CA PRO A 68 14.94 16.46 -12.91
C PRO A 68 15.85 17.47 -12.20
#